data_AF-A0A3L7XN74-F1
#
_entry.id   AF-A0A3L7XN74-F1
#
_cell.length_a   1.000
_cell.length_b   1.000
_cell.length_c   1.000
_cell.angle_alpha   90.00
_cell.angle_beta   90.00
_cell.angle_gamma   90.00
#
_symmetry.space_group_name_H-M   'P 1'
#
loop_
_entity.id
_entity.type
_entity.pdbx_description
1 polymer ?
#
loop_
_entity_poly.entity_id
_entity_poly.type
_entity_poly.pdbx_seq_one_letter_code
_entity_poly.pdbx_strand_id
1 'polypeptide(L)'
;MTQEPPEPRDAPTPEGDASAWSSPPPVTLPTPALVEDHAPPTGWLARLRALTARGLRQMSSSPAPRRRPSAAARPPSAPPPRSLDAPPQAEVAALTEVLATPPTSAPEVQAEPPTPAMPELRVEQPAAAPPPEPTPSPALARYAIPEFEVPRQPTLEEALPAITSSTAAVEVDAEPLAEPEAIPEVEVVAPVVGSATENAVGAPVLRRLISRLAWPSHPRYWNGYLAVLTALGTLTFLVFLLAEPSPRWILLLGAGAVVAGLDGALRATWRGAFAEGDDGMPTTPYLFLPALYVFAAPLLIEHNVTGHLVILAGLGAGLGLGAIAVAEVLSVRTGSPLHRYARMVTTAATFFTAFALLSLTDVLRLALLPEVVATGLVATMLAIEVAREGEVDPLETAVFATIAGLLVAQARWLLFFLPLDGYPGGLALVLVFYLVTGVLHSYVLRQLTNVTAVEYGMVTAVGLALLVAARAAGLA
;
A
#
# COMPACT_ATOMS: atom_id res chain seq x y z
N MET A 1 -45.43 -56.26 6.00
CA MET A 1 -45.41 -55.62 7.34
C MET A 1 -44.71 -54.28 7.17
N THR A 2 -45.49 -53.24 6.95
CA THR A 2 -45.02 -51.90 6.61
C THR A 2 -45.22 -51.07 7.88
N GLN A 3 -44.12 -50.63 8.51
CA GLN A 3 -44.16 -49.81 9.72
C GLN A 3 -44.50 -48.38 9.35
N GLU A 4 -45.58 -47.84 9.93
CA GLU A 4 -45.93 -46.43 9.87
C GLU A 4 -44.88 -45.56 10.60
N PRO A 5 -44.58 -44.36 10.09
CA PRO A 5 -43.72 -43.40 10.76
C PRO A 5 -44.44 -42.75 11.96
N PRO A 6 -43.70 -42.43 13.04
CA PRO A 6 -44.30 -41.89 14.27
C PRO A 6 -44.79 -40.45 14.11
N GLU A 7 -45.95 -40.22 14.70
CA GLU A 7 -46.71 -38.97 14.77
C GLU A 7 -45.91 -37.85 15.49
N PRO A 8 -45.91 -36.60 14.97
CA PRO A 8 -45.21 -35.49 15.58
C PRO A 8 -45.93 -35.01 16.85
N ARG A 9 -45.21 -35.00 17.98
CA ARG A 9 -45.68 -34.44 19.26
C ARG A 9 -45.80 -32.93 19.19
N ASP A 10 -46.97 -32.43 19.59
CA ASP A 10 -47.27 -31.01 19.76
C ASP A 10 -46.32 -30.34 20.76
N ALA A 11 -45.78 -29.19 20.36
CA ALA A 11 -44.96 -28.32 21.19
C ALA A 11 -45.84 -27.50 22.15
N PRO A 12 -45.43 -27.32 23.42
CA PRO A 12 -46.20 -26.53 24.38
C PRO A 12 -46.15 -25.03 24.04
N THR A 13 -47.33 -24.42 23.94
CA THR A 13 -47.53 -22.97 23.88
C THR A 13 -47.12 -22.30 25.20
N PRO A 14 -46.28 -21.26 25.18
CA PRO A 14 -46.00 -20.45 26.36
C PRO A 14 -47.11 -19.41 26.55
N GLU A 15 -48.11 -19.73 27.38
CA GLU A 15 -48.92 -18.72 28.06
C GLU A 15 -48.13 -18.23 29.28
N GLY A 16 -47.71 -16.96 29.25
CA GLY A 16 -46.93 -16.35 30.33
C GLY A 16 -47.16 -14.84 30.39
N ASP A 17 -48.16 -14.46 31.19
CA ASP A 17 -48.40 -13.20 31.89
C ASP A 17 -47.57 -11.96 31.50
N ALA A 18 -48.18 -11.11 30.68
CA ALA A 18 -47.69 -9.80 30.28
C ALA A 18 -48.18 -8.66 31.21
N SER A 19 -48.08 -8.81 32.54
CA SER A 19 -48.55 -7.77 33.47
C SER A 19 -47.68 -7.61 34.71
N ALA A 20 -46.42 -7.15 34.54
CA ALA A 20 -45.64 -6.53 35.63
C ALA A 20 -44.34 -5.88 35.10
N TRP A 21 -44.45 -4.84 34.28
CA TRP A 21 -43.33 -3.92 34.05
C TRP A 21 -43.69 -2.57 34.66
N SER A 22 -43.42 -2.45 35.96
CA SER A 22 -43.43 -1.17 36.69
C SER A 22 -42.44 -0.22 36.04
N SER A 23 -42.93 0.95 35.62
CA SER A 23 -42.12 2.03 35.07
C SER A 23 -41.04 2.47 36.08
N PRO A 24 -39.78 2.67 35.65
CA PRO A 24 -38.77 3.28 36.52
C PRO A 24 -39.14 4.73 36.85
N PRO A 25 -38.83 5.23 38.07
CA PRO A 25 -39.13 6.59 38.45
C PRO A 25 -38.35 7.61 37.61
N PRO A 26 -38.89 8.82 37.41
CA PRO A 26 -38.23 9.87 36.63
C PRO A 26 -36.94 10.32 37.32
N VAL A 27 -35.81 10.18 36.61
CA VAL A 27 -34.53 10.75 37.01
C VAL A 27 -34.57 12.25 36.74
N THR A 28 -34.68 13.05 37.80
CA THR A 28 -34.49 14.50 37.76
C THR A 28 -33.01 14.80 37.51
N LEU A 29 -32.67 15.25 36.30
CA LEU A 29 -31.36 15.80 35.98
C LEU A 29 -31.21 17.20 36.59
N PRO A 30 -30.05 17.54 37.19
CA PRO A 30 -29.80 18.87 37.72
C PRO A 30 -29.74 19.90 36.59
N THR A 31 -30.46 21.00 36.78
CA THR A 31 -30.44 22.20 35.94
C THR A 31 -29.01 22.78 35.89
N PRO A 32 -28.39 22.93 34.71
CA PRO A 32 -27.08 23.56 34.62
C PRO A 32 -27.20 25.04 34.95
N ALA A 33 -26.41 25.49 35.93
CA ALA A 33 -26.25 26.90 36.26
C ALA A 33 -25.73 27.66 35.03
N LEU A 34 -26.35 28.81 34.77
CA LEU A 34 -25.88 29.83 33.83
C LEU A 34 -24.46 30.25 34.22
N VAL A 35 -23.49 29.82 33.43
CA VAL A 35 -22.11 30.32 33.47
C VAL A 35 -22.06 31.57 32.60
N GLU A 36 -21.65 32.67 33.24
CA GLU A 36 -21.53 34.00 32.65
C GLU A 36 -20.56 34.05 31.47
N ASP A 37 -20.89 34.91 30.51
CA ASP A 37 -20.12 35.21 29.31
C ASP A 37 -18.68 35.63 29.65
N HIS A 38 -17.71 34.83 29.20
CA HIS A 38 -16.32 35.24 29.08
C HIS A 38 -15.96 35.34 27.61
N ALA A 39 -15.40 36.51 27.24
CA ALA A 39 -14.98 36.86 25.90
C ALA A 39 -14.10 35.75 25.27
N PRO A 40 -14.21 35.51 23.95
CA PRO A 40 -13.50 34.42 23.31
C PRO A 40 -11.98 34.66 23.32
N PRO A 41 -11.16 33.66 23.70
CA PRO A 41 -9.72 33.76 23.61
C PRO A 41 -9.27 33.87 22.15
N THR A 42 -8.63 34.98 21.82
CA THR A 42 -8.02 35.25 20.51
C THR A 42 -6.73 34.44 20.36
N GLY A 43 -6.85 33.21 19.86
CA GLY A 43 -5.70 32.37 19.54
C GLY A 43 -6.09 31.14 18.72
N TRP A 44 -5.21 30.72 17.80
CA TRP A 44 -5.46 29.59 16.89
C TRP A 44 -5.71 28.27 17.63
N LEU A 45 -5.09 28.06 18.80
CA LEU A 45 -5.33 26.91 19.68
C LEU A 45 -6.74 26.88 20.28
N ALA A 46 -7.35 28.05 20.52
CA ALA A 46 -8.73 28.12 20.99
C ALA A 46 -9.74 27.77 19.88
N ARG A 47 -9.44 28.13 18.62
CA ARG A 47 -10.24 27.71 17.46
C ARG A 47 -10.20 26.19 17.26
N LEU A 48 -9.03 25.57 17.43
CA LEU A 48 -8.88 24.11 17.38
C LEU A 48 -9.65 23.38 18.48
N ARG A 49 -9.64 23.90 19.71
CA ARG A 49 -10.45 23.37 20.83
C ARG A 49 -11.96 23.58 20.62
N ALA A 50 -12.35 24.71 20.04
CA ALA A 50 -13.76 24.97 19.73
C ALA A 50 -14.29 24.03 18.62
N LEU A 51 -13.48 23.73 17.61
CA LEU A 51 -13.84 22.80 16.54
C LEU A 51 -13.97 21.35 17.04
N THR A 52 -13.04 20.90 17.90
CA THR A 52 -13.14 19.57 18.54
C THR A 52 -14.33 19.45 19.49
N ALA A 53 -14.63 20.50 20.27
CA ALA A 53 -15.80 20.52 21.16
C ALA A 53 -17.14 20.59 20.40
N ARG A 54 -17.16 21.19 19.20
CA ARG A 54 -18.36 21.25 18.34
C ARG A 54 -18.61 19.92 17.61
N GLY A 55 -17.54 19.24 17.17
CA GLY A 55 -17.63 17.89 16.61
C GLY A 55 -18.13 16.83 17.62
N LEU A 56 -17.67 16.90 18.87
CA LEU A 56 -18.12 16.00 19.93
C LEU A 56 -19.61 16.21 20.31
N ARG A 57 -20.10 17.46 20.26
CA ARG A 57 -21.53 17.74 20.52
C ARG A 57 -22.44 17.23 19.41
N GLN A 58 -22.03 17.32 18.14
CA GLN A 58 -22.81 16.76 17.02
C GLN A 58 -22.89 15.22 17.05
N MET A 59 -21.88 14.53 17.59
CA MET A 59 -21.93 13.07 17.77
C MET A 59 -22.89 12.64 18.90
N SER A 60 -23.13 13.50 19.90
CA SER A 60 -24.05 13.20 21.01
C SER A 60 -25.54 13.44 20.69
N SER A 61 -25.86 14.13 19.59
CA SER A 61 -27.24 14.50 19.23
C SER A 61 -27.84 13.62 18.12
N SER A 62 -27.30 12.42 17.90
CA SER A 62 -27.89 11.49 16.92
C SER A 62 -29.28 11.05 17.42
N PRO A 63 -30.36 11.33 16.67
CA PRO A 63 -31.71 11.00 17.10
C PRO A 63 -31.84 9.47 17.21
N ALA A 64 -32.34 9.01 18.36
CA ALA A 64 -32.58 7.60 18.64
C ALA A 64 -33.34 6.94 17.46
N PRO A 65 -32.94 5.73 17.03
CA PRO A 65 -33.55 5.07 15.90
C PRO A 65 -35.04 4.84 16.18
N ARG A 66 -35.91 5.50 15.40
CA ARG A 66 -37.36 5.24 15.42
C ARG A 66 -37.57 3.77 15.07
N ARG A 67 -37.98 2.97 16.07
CA ARG A 67 -38.52 1.62 15.86
C ARG A 67 -39.68 1.73 14.86
N ARG A 68 -39.47 1.30 13.61
CA ARG A 68 -40.56 1.07 12.66
C ARG A 68 -41.35 -0.14 13.17
N PRO A 69 -42.68 -0.04 13.32
CA PRO A 69 -43.51 -1.21 13.60
C PRO A 69 -43.40 -2.18 12.42
N SER A 70 -43.00 -3.41 12.72
CA SER A 70 -42.94 -4.53 11.79
C SER A 70 -44.37 -4.91 11.40
N ALA A 71 -44.86 -4.34 10.30
CA ALA A 71 -46.06 -4.83 9.65
C ALA A 71 -45.68 -6.08 8.84
N ALA A 72 -46.12 -7.23 9.33
CA ALA A 72 -46.01 -8.51 8.66
C ALA A 72 -46.82 -8.51 7.35
N ALA A 73 -46.18 -8.11 6.25
CA ALA A 73 -46.67 -8.37 4.90
C ALA A 73 -45.95 -9.61 4.38
N ARG A 74 -46.67 -10.75 4.32
CA ARG A 74 -46.22 -11.95 3.60
C ARG A 74 -45.94 -11.55 2.15
N PRO A 75 -44.73 -11.78 1.61
CA PRO A 75 -44.51 -11.63 0.18
C PRO A 75 -45.37 -12.66 -0.59
N PRO A 76 -45.93 -12.30 -1.75
CA PRO A 76 -46.65 -13.24 -2.59
C PRO A 76 -45.72 -14.38 -3.01
N SER A 77 -46.24 -15.61 -2.92
CA SER A 77 -45.56 -16.85 -3.35
C SER A 77 -44.99 -16.69 -4.75
N ALA A 78 -43.67 -16.80 -4.85
CA ALA A 78 -42.97 -16.82 -6.13
C ALA A 78 -43.50 -18.00 -6.99
N PRO A 79 -43.71 -17.79 -8.30
CA PRO A 79 -44.07 -18.88 -9.20
C PRO A 79 -42.94 -19.92 -9.25
N PRO A 80 -43.27 -21.21 -9.43
CA PRO A 80 -42.26 -22.27 -9.50
C PRO A 80 -41.27 -22.01 -10.64
N PRO A 81 -39.98 -22.33 -10.46
CA PRO A 81 -38.97 -22.15 -11.48
C PRO A 81 -39.37 -22.90 -12.75
N ARG A 82 -39.35 -22.20 -13.89
CA ARG A 82 -39.43 -22.81 -15.22
C ARG A 82 -38.28 -23.81 -15.32
N SER A 83 -38.60 -25.06 -15.64
CA SER A 83 -37.64 -26.06 -16.10
C SER A 83 -36.90 -25.50 -17.31
N LEU A 84 -35.65 -25.09 -17.11
CA LEU A 84 -34.71 -24.89 -18.20
C LEU A 84 -34.41 -26.28 -18.76
N ASP A 85 -34.96 -26.56 -19.93
CA ASP A 85 -34.60 -27.73 -20.71
C ASP A 85 -33.09 -27.75 -20.89
N ALA A 86 -32.47 -28.86 -20.49
CA ALA A 86 -31.04 -29.08 -20.60
C ALA A 86 -30.61 -28.91 -22.08
N PRO A 87 -29.48 -28.24 -22.36
CA PRO A 87 -28.96 -28.19 -23.71
C PRO A 87 -28.65 -29.61 -24.20
N PRO A 88 -28.88 -29.90 -25.50
CA PRO A 88 -28.67 -31.23 -26.05
C PRO A 88 -27.21 -31.66 -25.87
N GLN A 89 -27.00 -32.80 -25.21
CA GLN A 89 -25.68 -33.41 -24.94
C GLN A 89 -24.89 -33.78 -26.21
N ALA A 90 -25.40 -33.48 -27.40
CA ALA A 90 -24.75 -33.77 -28.68
C ALA A 90 -23.57 -32.82 -28.99
N GLU A 91 -23.55 -31.60 -28.44
CA GLU A 91 -22.47 -30.63 -28.76
C GLU A 91 -21.18 -30.81 -27.93
N VAL A 92 -21.26 -31.47 -26.77
CA VAL A 92 -20.08 -31.70 -25.91
C VAL A 92 -19.23 -32.88 -26.42
N ALA A 93 -19.82 -33.82 -27.17
CA ALA A 93 -19.10 -34.94 -27.78
C ALA A 93 -18.16 -34.50 -28.91
N ALA A 94 -18.52 -33.46 -29.68
CA ALA A 94 -17.72 -33.02 -30.83
C ALA A 94 -16.43 -32.26 -30.44
N LEU A 95 -16.37 -31.69 -29.23
CA LEU A 95 -15.18 -30.98 -28.73
C LEU A 95 -14.13 -31.90 -28.09
N THR A 96 -14.48 -33.15 -27.79
CA THR A 96 -13.56 -34.10 -27.14
C THR A 96 -12.72 -34.90 -28.16
N GLU A 97 -13.17 -34.97 -29.43
CA GLU A 97 -12.50 -35.76 -30.47
C GLU A 97 -11.30 -35.03 -31.13
N VAL A 98 -11.17 -33.72 -30.93
CA VAL A 98 -10.06 -32.92 -31.49
C VAL A 98 -8.77 -32.99 -30.64
N LEU A 99 -8.84 -33.49 -29.39
CA LEU A 99 -7.69 -33.57 -28.48
C LEU A 99 -7.04 -34.97 -28.39
N ALA A 100 -7.45 -35.93 -29.22
CA ALA A 100 -6.97 -37.31 -29.18
C ALA A 100 -6.00 -37.69 -30.33
N THR A 101 -5.31 -36.73 -30.94
CA THR A 101 -4.21 -37.04 -31.88
C THR A 101 -2.92 -37.34 -31.11
N PRO A 102 -2.35 -38.55 -31.23
CA PRO A 102 -1.08 -38.86 -30.60
C PRO A 102 0.04 -38.00 -31.22
N PRO A 103 1.03 -37.54 -30.43
CA PRO A 103 2.14 -36.77 -30.96
C PRO A 103 2.92 -37.62 -31.97
N THR A 104 2.92 -37.16 -33.22
CA THR A 104 3.81 -37.61 -34.28
C THR A 104 5.24 -37.61 -33.76
N SER A 105 5.88 -38.76 -33.91
CA SER A 105 7.25 -39.10 -33.56
C SER A 105 8.22 -37.93 -33.78
N ALA A 106 8.95 -37.57 -32.72
CA ALA A 106 10.08 -36.67 -32.79
C ALA A 106 11.13 -37.21 -33.78
N PRO A 107 11.81 -36.34 -34.54
CA PRO A 107 12.88 -36.76 -35.43
C PRO A 107 14.03 -37.35 -34.60
N GLU A 108 14.39 -38.57 -34.96
CA GLU A 108 15.53 -39.33 -34.47
C GLU A 108 16.81 -38.49 -34.60
N VAL A 109 17.33 -38.04 -33.45
CA VAL A 109 18.61 -37.33 -33.35
C VAL A 109 19.70 -38.33 -33.71
N GLN A 110 20.19 -38.25 -34.95
CA GLN A 110 21.38 -38.97 -35.39
C GLN A 110 22.56 -38.55 -34.51
N ALA A 111 23.18 -39.53 -33.87
CA ALA A 111 24.40 -39.36 -33.11
C ALA A 111 25.52 -38.85 -34.05
N GLU A 112 25.98 -37.64 -33.76
CA GLU A 112 27.14 -37.04 -34.42
C GLU A 112 28.39 -37.90 -34.12
N PRO A 113 29.14 -38.33 -35.15
CA PRO A 113 30.32 -39.18 -34.96
C PRO A 113 31.42 -38.43 -34.19
N PRO A 114 32.24 -39.15 -33.40
CA PRO A 114 33.27 -38.54 -32.57
C PRO A 114 34.30 -37.80 -33.43
N THR A 115 34.39 -36.49 -33.23
CA THR A 115 35.41 -35.63 -33.81
C THR A 115 36.81 -36.16 -33.45
N PRO A 116 37.67 -36.47 -34.44
CA PRO A 116 39.01 -36.95 -34.18
C PRO A 116 39.83 -35.89 -33.45
N ALA A 117 40.52 -36.31 -32.39
CA ALA A 117 41.41 -35.48 -31.60
C ALA A 117 42.49 -34.86 -32.51
N MET A 118 42.36 -33.56 -32.76
CA MET A 118 43.39 -32.77 -33.41
C MET A 118 44.60 -32.65 -32.46
N PRO A 119 45.83 -32.87 -32.94
CA PRO A 119 47.03 -32.73 -32.14
C PRO A 119 47.18 -31.28 -31.68
N GLU A 120 47.45 -31.13 -30.38
CA GLU A 120 47.67 -29.87 -29.68
C GLU A 120 48.87 -29.13 -30.29
N LEU A 121 48.59 -28.27 -31.26
CA LEU A 121 49.57 -27.44 -31.93
C LEU A 121 49.85 -26.25 -31.00
N ARG A 122 50.90 -26.41 -30.18
CA ARG A 122 51.46 -25.36 -29.33
C ARG A 122 52.02 -24.25 -30.22
N VAL A 123 51.17 -23.30 -30.57
CA VAL A 123 51.57 -22.06 -31.24
C VAL A 123 52.22 -21.18 -30.17
N GLU A 124 53.54 -21.06 -30.22
CA GLU A 124 54.26 -20.00 -29.51
C GLU A 124 53.71 -18.66 -29.98
N GLN A 125 52.96 -17.99 -29.10
CA GLN A 125 52.36 -16.69 -29.37
C GLN A 125 53.48 -15.65 -29.42
N PRO A 126 53.82 -15.08 -30.60
CA PRO A 126 54.84 -14.06 -30.70
C PRO A 126 54.34 -12.80 -29.98
N ALA A 127 55.26 -12.11 -29.29
CA ALA A 127 54.98 -10.86 -28.60
C ALA A 127 54.14 -9.92 -29.47
N ALA A 128 52.93 -9.60 -29.01
CA ALA A 128 51.94 -8.84 -29.75
C ALA A 128 52.50 -7.47 -30.14
N ALA A 129 52.55 -7.19 -31.43
CA ALA A 129 52.74 -5.85 -31.95
C ALA A 129 51.60 -4.93 -31.46
N PRO A 130 51.88 -3.64 -31.18
CA PRO A 130 50.85 -2.70 -30.77
C PRO A 130 49.72 -2.67 -31.80
N PRO A 131 48.45 -2.63 -31.35
CA PRO A 131 47.31 -2.69 -32.26
C PRO A 131 47.39 -1.50 -33.25
N PRO A 132 47.16 -1.75 -34.56
CA PRO A 132 47.11 -0.68 -35.54
C PRO A 132 45.98 0.28 -35.19
N GLU A 133 46.24 1.59 -35.31
CA GLU A 133 45.22 2.61 -35.13
C GLU A 133 43.99 2.28 -35.98
N PRO A 134 42.77 2.32 -35.39
CA PRO A 134 41.56 1.96 -36.09
C PRO A 134 41.35 2.92 -37.26
N THR A 135 41.63 2.44 -38.47
CA THR A 135 41.34 3.18 -39.69
C THR A 135 39.81 3.22 -39.84
N PRO A 136 39.19 4.42 -39.90
CA PRO A 136 37.74 4.53 -39.93
C PRO A 136 37.18 3.82 -41.16
N SER A 137 36.29 2.86 -40.92
CA SER A 137 35.68 2.05 -41.95
C SER A 137 34.85 2.95 -42.90
N PRO A 138 35.07 2.91 -44.23
CA PRO A 138 34.35 3.75 -45.19
C PRO A 138 32.84 3.44 -45.26
N ALA A 139 32.40 2.35 -44.62
CA ALA A 139 30.98 1.99 -44.49
C ALA A 139 30.21 2.89 -43.49
N LEU A 140 30.89 3.52 -42.52
CA LEU A 140 30.26 4.41 -41.54
C LEU A 140 30.09 5.86 -42.05
N ALA A 141 30.74 6.24 -43.14
CA ALA A 141 30.59 7.58 -43.73
C ALA A 141 29.20 7.83 -44.35
N ARG A 142 28.42 6.78 -44.62
CA ARG A 142 27.05 6.91 -45.16
C ARG A 142 25.95 7.04 -44.10
N TYR A 143 26.31 6.89 -42.83
CA TYR A 143 25.43 7.14 -41.69
C TYR A 143 25.90 8.34 -40.87
N ALA A 144 26.44 9.37 -41.54
CA ALA A 144 26.60 10.68 -40.94
C ALA A 144 25.20 11.21 -40.58
N ILE A 145 24.83 11.00 -39.32
CA ILE A 145 23.74 11.74 -38.67
C ILE A 145 24.06 13.21 -38.92
N PRO A 146 23.16 14.02 -39.50
CA PRO A 146 23.41 15.45 -39.64
C PRO A 146 23.80 15.98 -38.26
N GLU A 147 24.93 16.68 -38.17
CA GLU A 147 25.34 17.37 -36.95
C GLU A 147 24.12 18.13 -36.44
N PHE A 148 23.55 17.62 -35.35
CA PHE A 148 22.53 18.35 -34.62
C PHE A 148 23.31 19.49 -34.00
N GLU A 149 23.29 20.64 -34.68
CA GLU A 149 23.84 21.89 -34.22
C GLU A 149 23.20 22.15 -32.86
N VAL A 150 23.92 21.79 -31.79
CA VAL A 150 23.46 22.01 -30.42
C VAL A 150 23.26 23.52 -30.33
N PRO A 151 22.03 24.02 -30.21
CA PRO A 151 21.82 25.45 -30.11
C PRO A 151 22.62 25.92 -28.91
N ARG A 152 23.57 26.84 -29.13
CA ARG A 152 24.34 27.47 -28.05
C ARG A 152 23.34 27.87 -26.98
N GLN A 153 23.47 27.28 -25.79
CA GLN A 153 22.71 27.78 -24.66
C GLN A 153 23.10 29.25 -24.49
N PRO A 154 22.14 30.19 -24.51
CA PRO A 154 22.45 31.58 -24.27
C PRO A 154 23.12 31.68 -22.90
N THR A 155 24.28 32.33 -22.85
CA THR A 155 24.89 32.66 -21.57
C THR A 155 23.89 33.51 -20.78
N LEU A 156 23.91 33.36 -19.44
CA LEU A 156 23.01 34.08 -18.53
C LEU A 156 23.05 35.62 -18.71
N GLU A 157 24.11 36.15 -19.34
CA GLU A 157 24.25 37.57 -19.70
C GLU A 157 23.46 37.97 -20.96
N GLU A 158 23.16 37.04 -21.86
CA GLU A 158 22.49 37.31 -23.15
C GLU A 158 20.95 37.21 -23.06
N ALA A 159 20.42 36.60 -21.99
CA ALA A 159 18.99 36.41 -21.76
C ALA A 159 18.29 37.54 -20.98
N LEU A 160 19.01 38.61 -20.61
CA LEU A 160 18.46 39.77 -19.91
C LEU A 160 18.37 40.98 -20.86
N PRO A 161 17.27 41.16 -21.61
CA PRO A 161 17.00 42.45 -22.22
C PRO A 161 16.76 43.49 -21.13
N ALA A 162 17.40 44.65 -21.30
CA ALA A 162 17.27 45.84 -20.49
C ALA A 162 15.80 46.20 -20.22
N ILE A 163 15.32 45.89 -19.01
CA ILE A 163 14.15 46.56 -18.44
C ILE A 163 14.68 47.88 -17.86
N THR A 164 14.91 48.85 -18.74
CA THR A 164 14.99 50.25 -18.36
C THR A 164 13.63 50.89 -18.58
N SER A 165 13.18 51.65 -17.58
CA SER A 165 12.20 52.73 -17.70
C SER A 165 10.71 52.34 -17.74
N SER A 166 10.11 52.08 -16.59
CA SER A 166 8.76 52.64 -16.25
C SER A 166 8.45 52.38 -14.78
N THR A 167 9.01 53.20 -13.90
CA THR A 167 8.50 53.33 -12.53
C THR A 167 7.86 54.71 -12.44
N ALA A 168 6.55 54.76 -12.71
CA ALA A 168 5.73 55.87 -12.31
C ALA A 168 5.75 55.97 -10.78
N ALA A 169 6.05 57.16 -10.28
CA ALA A 169 6.09 57.48 -8.87
C ALA A 169 4.73 57.16 -8.21
N VAL A 170 4.72 56.20 -7.29
CA VAL A 170 3.71 56.10 -6.24
C VAL A 170 4.38 56.64 -4.99
N GLU A 171 4.07 57.89 -4.68
CA GLU A 171 4.39 58.57 -3.43
C GLU A 171 3.57 57.89 -2.32
N VAL A 172 4.23 57.05 -1.53
CA VAL A 172 3.66 56.45 -0.32
C VAL A 172 4.19 57.26 0.85
N ASP A 173 3.31 58.06 1.45
CA ASP A 173 3.53 58.73 2.73
C ASP A 173 3.88 57.69 3.80
N ALA A 174 5.16 57.66 4.20
CA ALA A 174 5.63 56.84 5.30
C ALA A 174 5.39 57.57 6.63
N GLU A 175 4.40 57.09 7.38
CA GLU A 175 4.19 57.44 8.78
C GLU A 175 5.40 56.96 9.62
N PRO A 176 5.98 57.81 10.51
CA PRO A 176 7.15 57.43 11.30
C PRO A 176 6.76 56.39 12.37
N LEU A 177 7.33 55.19 12.23
CA LEU A 177 7.22 54.11 13.21
C LEU A 177 7.87 54.52 14.53
N ALA A 178 7.10 54.36 15.61
CA ALA A 178 7.50 54.62 16.99
C ALA A 178 8.68 53.73 17.42
N GLU A 179 9.52 54.31 18.28
CA GLU A 179 10.70 53.69 18.88
C GLU A 179 10.36 52.38 19.63
N PRO A 180 11.19 51.33 19.51
CA PRO A 180 10.95 50.06 20.19
C PRO A 180 11.20 50.18 21.71
N GLU A 181 10.17 49.85 22.50
CA GLU A 181 10.27 49.67 23.95
C GLU A 181 11.27 48.56 24.32
N ALA A 182 12.08 48.85 25.33
CA ALA A 182 13.11 47.96 25.86
C ALA A 182 12.51 46.65 26.40
N ILE A 183 12.98 45.54 25.85
CA ILE A 183 12.68 44.18 26.33
C ILE A 183 13.42 43.98 27.67
N PRO A 184 12.73 43.58 28.75
CA PRO A 184 13.37 43.34 30.04
C PRO A 184 14.32 42.14 29.98
N GLU A 185 15.49 42.34 30.60
CA GLU A 185 16.60 41.41 30.74
C GLU A 185 16.15 40.09 31.38
N VAL A 186 16.19 38.99 30.62
CA VAL A 186 15.88 37.65 31.12
C VAL A 186 17.10 37.13 31.87
N GLU A 187 16.97 37.00 33.19
CA GLU A 187 17.95 36.41 34.09
C GLU A 187 18.29 34.96 33.67
N VAL A 188 19.50 34.77 33.14
CA VAL A 188 20.02 33.47 32.72
C VAL A 188 20.38 32.67 33.96
N VAL A 189 19.45 31.82 34.41
CA VAL A 189 19.71 30.81 35.44
C VAL A 189 20.64 29.73 34.86
N ALA A 190 21.86 29.66 35.41
CA ALA A 190 22.87 28.69 35.01
C ALA A 190 22.38 27.23 35.23
N PRO A 191 22.64 26.31 34.29
CA PRO A 191 22.26 24.90 34.46
C PRO A 191 23.12 24.27 35.56
N VAL A 192 22.45 23.76 36.59
CA VAL A 192 23.04 22.93 37.65
C VAL A 192 23.60 21.66 37.00
N VAL A 193 24.93 21.58 36.93
CA VAL A 193 25.68 20.39 36.52
C VAL A 193 25.56 19.35 37.64
N GLY A 194 24.50 18.54 37.55
CA GLY A 194 24.32 17.33 38.35
C GLY A 194 25.13 16.18 37.77
N SER A 195 25.97 15.58 38.62
CA SER A 195 26.89 14.48 38.33
C SER A 195 26.24 13.29 37.61
N ALA A 196 26.91 12.85 36.55
CA ALA A 196 26.63 11.66 35.78
C ALA A 196 26.78 10.37 36.62
N THR A 197 25.66 9.79 37.02
CA THR A 197 25.56 8.39 37.43
C THR A 197 24.16 7.86 37.11
N GLU A 198 24.12 6.72 36.41
CA GLU A 198 22.96 5.86 36.10
C GLU A 198 22.00 6.22 34.94
N ASN A 199 22.49 5.89 33.74
CA ASN A 199 21.73 5.72 32.49
C ASN A 199 20.73 4.54 32.55
N ALA A 200 19.61 4.69 33.28
CA ALA A 200 18.50 3.71 33.29
C ALA A 200 17.16 4.28 32.79
N VAL A 201 17.17 5.45 32.13
CA VAL A 201 15.94 6.16 31.70
C VAL A 201 15.32 5.58 30.42
N GLY A 202 16.04 4.75 29.65
CA GLY A 202 15.52 4.17 28.40
C GLY A 202 14.62 2.94 28.56
N ALA A 203 14.84 2.12 29.60
CA ALA A 203 14.15 0.84 29.78
C ALA A 203 12.63 0.94 30.06
N PRO A 204 12.10 1.88 30.88
CA PRO A 204 10.67 1.92 31.19
C PRO A 204 9.82 2.45 30.02
N VAL A 205 10.37 3.33 29.17
CA VAL A 205 9.69 3.83 27.97
C VAL A 205 9.61 2.73 26.92
N LEU A 206 10.74 2.06 26.65
CA LEU A 206 10.77 0.94 25.71
C LEU A 206 9.86 -0.20 26.18
N ARG A 207 9.84 -0.52 27.49
CA ARG A 207 8.95 -1.54 28.04
C ARG A 207 7.47 -1.16 27.95
N ARG A 208 7.09 0.12 28.14
CA ARG A 208 5.71 0.59 27.92
C ARG A 208 5.32 0.57 26.44
N LEU A 209 6.26 0.89 25.54
CA LEU A 209 6.05 0.81 24.11
C LEU A 209 5.86 -0.64 23.68
N ILE A 210 6.74 -1.54 24.11
CA ILE A 210 6.68 -2.98 23.88
C ILE A 210 5.43 -3.59 24.52
N SER A 211 5.00 -3.18 25.71
CA SER A 211 3.77 -3.71 26.33
C SER A 211 2.50 -3.20 25.68
N ARG A 212 2.53 -2.02 25.03
CA ARG A 212 1.43 -1.54 24.19
C ARG A 212 1.44 -2.18 22.80
N LEU A 213 2.62 -2.56 22.32
CA LEU A 213 2.83 -3.31 21.09
C LEU A 213 2.67 -4.83 21.28
N ALA A 214 2.68 -5.31 22.52
CA ALA A 214 2.46 -6.70 22.89
C ALA A 214 1.01 -7.02 22.56
N TRP A 215 0.84 -7.53 21.34
CA TRP A 215 -0.42 -7.94 20.77
C TRP A 215 -1.13 -8.83 21.80
N PRO A 216 -2.40 -8.55 22.14
CA PRO A 216 -3.14 -9.46 23.01
C PRO A 216 -3.16 -10.82 22.31
N SER A 217 -2.39 -11.76 22.88
CA SER A 217 -2.26 -13.13 22.43
C SER A 217 -3.56 -13.86 22.76
N HIS A 218 -4.66 -13.43 22.18
CA HIS A 218 -5.85 -14.24 22.15
C HIS A 218 -5.51 -15.43 21.23
N PRO A 219 -5.42 -16.66 21.76
CA PRO A 219 -4.95 -17.83 21.04
C PRO A 219 -5.86 -18.26 19.88
N ARG A 220 -6.91 -17.48 19.56
CA ARG A 220 -7.86 -17.75 18.48
C ARG A 220 -7.48 -17.10 17.14
N TYR A 221 -6.65 -16.06 17.12
CA TYR A 221 -6.31 -15.36 15.85
C TYR A 221 -5.06 -15.91 15.19
N TRP A 222 -4.17 -16.51 15.96
CA TRP A 222 -3.01 -17.24 15.44
C TRP A 222 -3.41 -18.70 15.22
N ASN A 223 -3.71 -19.05 13.97
CA ASN A 223 -3.98 -20.43 13.59
C ASN A 223 -2.69 -21.10 13.05
N GLY A 224 -2.67 -22.43 13.01
CA GLY A 224 -1.53 -23.17 12.45
C GLY A 224 -1.22 -22.80 11.00
N TYR A 225 -2.25 -22.41 10.23
CA TYR A 225 -2.08 -21.99 8.83
C TYR A 225 -1.20 -20.74 8.69
N LEU A 226 -1.41 -19.71 9.52
CA LEU A 226 -0.60 -18.48 9.50
C LEU A 226 0.84 -18.75 9.93
N ALA A 227 1.06 -19.66 10.88
CA ALA A 227 2.40 -20.07 11.27
C ALA A 227 3.13 -20.78 10.11
N VAL A 228 2.47 -21.71 9.44
CA VAL A 228 3.01 -22.43 8.27
C VAL A 228 3.25 -21.45 7.11
N LEU A 229 2.31 -20.55 6.84
CA LEU A 229 2.44 -19.51 5.82
C LEU A 229 3.65 -18.61 6.06
N THR A 230 3.82 -18.15 7.30
CA THR A 230 4.96 -17.32 7.71
C THR A 230 6.27 -18.08 7.56
N ALA A 231 6.32 -19.34 7.98
CA ALA A 231 7.51 -20.17 7.86
C ALA A 231 7.87 -20.42 6.38
N LEU A 232 6.88 -20.70 5.53
CA LEU A 232 7.06 -20.93 4.10
C LEU A 232 7.53 -19.66 3.37
N GLY A 233 6.93 -18.50 3.68
CA GLY A 233 7.37 -17.22 3.14
C GLY A 233 8.78 -16.84 3.60
N THR A 234 9.10 -17.06 4.88
CA THR A 234 10.46 -16.87 5.41
C THR A 234 11.47 -17.77 4.69
N LEU A 235 11.13 -19.05 4.49
CA LEU A 235 11.97 -19.99 3.76
C LEU A 235 12.17 -19.53 2.32
N THR A 236 11.12 -19.06 1.65
CA THR A 236 11.21 -18.50 0.29
C THR A 236 12.21 -17.35 0.24
N PHE A 237 12.14 -16.41 1.19
CA PHE A 237 13.08 -15.28 1.25
C PHE A 237 14.51 -15.74 1.48
N LEU A 238 14.75 -16.65 2.42
CA LEU A 238 16.08 -17.16 2.69
C LEU A 238 16.64 -17.94 1.51
N VAL A 239 15.84 -18.78 0.84
CA VAL A 239 16.28 -19.50 -0.35
C VAL A 239 16.63 -18.53 -1.48
N PHE A 240 15.79 -17.51 -1.72
CA PHE A 240 16.09 -16.49 -2.73
C PHE A 240 17.39 -15.73 -2.43
N LEU A 241 17.58 -15.32 -1.16
CA LEU A 241 18.71 -14.49 -0.74
C LEU A 241 20.03 -15.26 -0.58
N LEU A 242 19.99 -16.57 -0.34
CA LEU A 242 21.17 -17.40 -0.10
C LEU A 242 21.58 -18.25 -1.31
N ALA A 243 20.73 -18.38 -2.32
CA ALA A 243 21.05 -19.10 -3.54
C ALA A 243 21.75 -18.16 -4.54
N GLU A 244 22.97 -18.49 -4.94
CA GLU A 244 23.72 -17.78 -5.97
C GLU A 244 23.85 -18.66 -7.22
N PRO A 245 23.38 -18.22 -8.42
CA PRO A 245 22.65 -16.98 -8.71
C PRO A 245 21.20 -16.97 -8.18
N SER A 246 20.68 -15.78 -7.82
CA SER A 246 19.35 -15.61 -7.22
C SER A 246 18.22 -16.01 -8.19
N PRO A 247 17.48 -17.11 -7.94
CA PRO A 247 16.50 -17.60 -8.90
C PRO A 247 15.20 -16.80 -8.78
N ARG A 248 15.00 -15.79 -9.63
CA ARG A 248 13.82 -14.90 -9.59
C ARG A 248 12.47 -15.64 -9.65
N TRP A 249 12.42 -16.82 -10.28
CA TRP A 249 11.22 -17.65 -10.35
C TRP A 249 10.76 -18.17 -8.96
N ILE A 250 11.65 -18.25 -7.98
CA ILE A 250 11.29 -18.64 -6.60
C ILE A 250 10.35 -17.61 -5.97
N LEU A 251 10.51 -16.31 -6.28
CA LEU A 251 9.60 -15.27 -5.80
C LEU A 251 8.19 -15.43 -6.39
N LEU A 252 8.08 -15.86 -7.65
CA LEU A 252 6.78 -16.16 -8.27
C LEU A 252 6.08 -17.32 -7.56
N LEU A 253 6.81 -18.41 -7.30
CA LEU A 253 6.27 -19.56 -6.55
C LEU A 253 5.93 -19.19 -5.11
N GLY A 254 6.79 -18.42 -4.45
CA GLY A 254 6.56 -17.91 -3.10
C GLY A 254 5.32 -17.04 -3.01
N ALA A 255 5.14 -16.12 -3.95
CA ALA A 255 3.96 -15.26 -4.00
C ALA A 255 2.70 -16.10 -4.24
N GLY A 256 2.73 -17.06 -5.17
CA GLY A 256 1.62 -17.98 -5.41
C GLY A 256 1.26 -18.81 -4.17
N ALA A 257 2.27 -19.34 -3.47
CA ALA A 257 2.06 -20.10 -2.24
C ALA A 257 1.51 -19.22 -1.10
N VAL A 258 1.98 -17.97 -0.98
CA VAL A 258 1.46 -17.02 0.01
C VAL A 258 0.02 -16.65 -0.28
N VAL A 259 -0.33 -16.37 -1.54
CA VAL A 259 -1.70 -16.08 -1.97
C VAL A 259 -2.63 -17.24 -1.66
N ALA A 260 -2.27 -18.46 -2.09
CA ALA A 260 -3.10 -19.64 -1.85
C ALA A 260 -3.22 -19.97 -0.36
N GLY A 261 -2.12 -19.86 0.39
CA GLY A 261 -2.11 -20.12 1.82
C GLY A 261 -2.91 -19.10 2.63
N LEU A 262 -2.85 -17.81 2.26
CA LEU A 262 -3.63 -16.76 2.91
C LEU A 262 -5.12 -16.85 2.56
N ASP A 263 -5.48 -17.14 1.31
CA ASP A 263 -6.88 -17.37 0.93
C ASP A 263 -7.49 -18.53 1.75
N GLY A 264 -6.76 -19.64 1.84
CA GLY A 264 -7.14 -20.76 2.70
C GLY A 264 -7.26 -20.37 4.17
N ALA A 265 -6.33 -19.58 4.70
CA ALA A 265 -6.37 -19.11 6.08
C ALA A 265 -7.55 -18.15 6.35
N LEU A 266 -7.86 -17.25 5.42
CA LEU A 266 -9.01 -16.34 5.49
C LEU A 266 -10.32 -17.12 5.50
N ARG A 267 -10.51 -18.03 4.55
CA ARG A 267 -11.70 -18.89 4.46
C ARG A 267 -11.83 -19.80 5.67
N ALA A 268 -10.73 -20.36 6.18
CA ALA A 268 -10.76 -21.22 7.37
C ALA A 268 -11.13 -20.45 8.65
N THR A 269 -10.62 -19.23 8.81
CA THR A 269 -10.85 -18.41 10.00
C THR A 269 -12.22 -17.74 9.98
N TRP A 270 -12.67 -17.29 8.80
CA TRP A 270 -13.88 -16.50 8.63
C TRP A 270 -14.86 -17.13 7.64
N ARG A 271 -15.14 -18.43 7.80
CA ARG A 271 -16.05 -19.19 6.93
C ARG A 271 -17.37 -18.49 6.64
N GLY A 272 -17.96 -17.82 7.64
CA GLY A 272 -19.24 -17.12 7.47
C GLY A 272 -19.15 -15.84 6.65
N ALA A 273 -18.03 -15.12 6.69
CA ALA A 273 -17.85 -13.88 5.92
C ALA A 273 -17.52 -14.16 4.44
N PHE A 274 -16.92 -15.33 4.17
CA PHE A 274 -16.46 -15.76 2.85
C PHE A 274 -17.23 -16.98 2.32
N ALA A 275 -18.40 -17.31 2.88
CA ALA A 275 -19.23 -18.39 2.37
C ALA A 275 -19.73 -18.01 0.98
N GLU A 276 -19.67 -18.96 0.03
CA GLU A 276 -20.20 -18.80 -1.32
C GLU A 276 -21.72 -18.61 -1.27
N GLY A 277 -22.14 -17.35 -1.39
CA GLY A 277 -23.50 -16.88 -1.59
C GLY A 277 -23.44 -15.55 -2.31
N ASP A 278 -24.59 -15.06 -2.81
CA ASP A 278 -24.66 -13.82 -3.62
C ASP A 278 -24.08 -12.58 -2.91
N ASP A 279 -23.95 -12.61 -1.58
CA ASP A 279 -23.43 -11.53 -0.74
C ASP A 279 -22.00 -11.80 -0.17
N GLY A 280 -21.33 -12.87 -0.59
CA GLY A 280 -20.00 -13.23 -0.07
C GLY A 280 -18.94 -12.18 -0.43
N MET A 281 -18.18 -11.70 0.56
CA MET A 281 -17.08 -10.76 0.28
C MET A 281 -15.98 -11.45 -0.53
N PRO A 282 -15.46 -10.86 -1.61
CA PRO A 282 -14.33 -11.44 -2.34
C PRO A 282 -13.07 -11.40 -1.48
N THR A 283 -12.29 -12.49 -1.45
CA THR A 283 -10.99 -12.54 -0.74
C THR A 283 -9.87 -11.84 -1.51
N THR A 284 -10.03 -11.66 -2.82
CA THR A 284 -9.00 -11.12 -3.73
C THR A 284 -8.29 -9.84 -3.23
N PRO A 285 -8.99 -8.82 -2.70
CA PRO A 285 -8.34 -7.60 -2.21
C PRO A 285 -7.34 -7.84 -1.06
N TYR A 286 -7.48 -8.94 -0.31
CA TYR A 286 -6.61 -9.31 0.81
C TYR A 286 -5.34 -10.05 0.38
N LEU A 287 -5.22 -10.37 -0.90
CA LEU A 287 -4.14 -11.19 -1.42
C LEU A 287 -3.05 -10.36 -2.13
N PHE A 288 -3.38 -9.13 -2.56
CA PHE A 288 -2.42 -8.29 -3.31
C PHE A 288 -1.23 -7.87 -2.46
N LEU A 289 -1.44 -7.31 -1.26
CA LEU A 289 -0.36 -6.80 -0.43
C LEU A 289 0.66 -7.88 -0.04
N PRO A 290 0.27 -9.04 0.52
CA PRO A 290 1.21 -10.11 0.82
C PRO A 290 1.97 -10.62 -0.41
N ALA A 291 1.29 -10.74 -1.56
CA ALA A 291 1.93 -11.17 -2.80
C ALA A 291 3.00 -10.16 -3.26
N LEU A 292 2.66 -8.87 -3.27
CA LEU A 292 3.59 -7.81 -3.65
C LEU A 292 4.75 -7.67 -2.65
N TYR A 293 4.48 -7.87 -1.35
CA TYR A 293 5.52 -7.88 -0.33
C TYR A 293 6.56 -8.98 -0.56
N VAL A 294 6.13 -10.16 -1.06
CA VAL A 294 7.04 -11.26 -1.40
C VAL A 294 8.01 -10.89 -2.52
N PHE A 295 7.61 -10.05 -3.47
CA PHE A 295 8.54 -9.50 -4.47
C PHE A 295 9.40 -8.38 -3.87
N ALA A 296 8.78 -7.48 -3.12
CA ALA A 296 9.37 -6.24 -2.62
C ALA A 296 10.55 -6.48 -1.67
N ALA A 297 10.31 -7.20 -0.59
CA ALA A 297 11.26 -7.30 0.53
C ALA A 297 12.58 -8.00 0.16
N PRO A 298 12.60 -9.21 -0.41
CA PRO A 298 13.84 -9.90 -0.72
C PRO A 298 14.65 -9.19 -1.82
N LEU A 299 14.00 -8.61 -2.84
CA LEU A 299 14.70 -7.82 -3.86
C LEU A 299 15.34 -6.57 -3.26
N LEU A 300 14.66 -5.88 -2.35
CA LEU A 300 15.23 -4.73 -1.66
C LEU A 300 16.42 -5.14 -0.78
N ILE A 301 16.33 -6.28 -0.09
CA ILE A 301 17.42 -6.79 0.76
C ILE A 301 18.65 -7.14 -0.09
N GLU A 302 18.47 -7.83 -1.21
CA GLU A 302 19.55 -8.23 -2.14
C GLU A 302 20.38 -7.02 -2.60
N HIS A 303 19.73 -5.86 -2.82
CA HIS A 303 20.41 -4.66 -3.31
C HIS A 303 21.05 -3.80 -2.22
N ASN A 304 20.62 -3.93 -0.96
CA ASN A 304 21.02 -3.00 0.12
C ASN A 304 21.80 -3.65 1.26
N VAL A 305 21.70 -4.96 1.41
CA VAL A 305 22.27 -5.69 2.54
C VAL A 305 23.30 -6.67 2.00
N THR A 306 24.50 -6.63 2.54
CA THR A 306 25.60 -7.51 2.13
C THR A 306 26.08 -8.37 3.30
N GLY A 307 26.73 -9.49 2.95
CA GLY A 307 27.32 -10.42 3.91
C GLY A 307 26.29 -11.10 4.81
N HIS A 308 26.69 -11.43 6.04
CA HIS A 308 25.90 -12.24 6.96
C HIS A 308 24.62 -11.55 7.47
N LEU A 309 24.52 -10.22 7.33
CA LEU A 309 23.32 -9.47 7.71
C LEU A 309 22.11 -9.82 6.83
N VAL A 310 22.34 -10.37 5.63
CA VAL A 310 21.28 -10.83 4.71
C VAL A 310 20.38 -11.86 5.39
N ILE A 311 20.94 -12.77 6.20
CA ILE A 311 20.16 -13.79 6.93
C ILE A 311 19.22 -13.11 7.94
N LEU A 312 19.73 -12.16 8.71
CA LEU A 312 18.92 -11.43 9.70
C LEU A 312 17.85 -10.58 9.02
N ALA A 313 18.18 -9.92 7.91
CA ALA A 313 17.23 -9.15 7.11
C ALA A 313 16.14 -10.05 6.52
N GLY A 314 16.50 -11.22 5.96
CA GLY A 314 15.57 -12.20 5.42
C GLY A 314 14.62 -12.77 6.48
N LEU A 315 15.13 -13.08 7.68
CA LEU A 315 14.31 -13.47 8.84
C LEU A 315 13.37 -12.33 9.26
N GLY A 316 13.87 -11.10 9.31
CA GLY A 316 13.07 -9.91 9.60
C GLY A 316 11.95 -9.68 8.59
N ALA A 317 12.22 -9.84 7.29
CA ALA A 317 11.22 -9.78 6.24
C ALA A 317 10.18 -10.90 6.38
N GLY A 318 10.61 -12.12 6.73
CA GLY A 318 9.72 -13.24 7.00
C GLY A 318 8.73 -12.96 8.14
N LEU A 319 9.22 -12.39 9.24
CA LEU A 319 8.36 -11.91 10.34
C LEU A 319 7.42 -10.77 9.91
N GLY A 320 7.91 -9.85 9.08
CA GLY A 320 7.10 -8.80 8.45
C GLY A 320 5.94 -9.36 7.65
N LEU A 321 6.19 -10.36 6.81
CA LEU A 321 5.15 -11.07 6.06
C LEU A 321 4.12 -11.74 6.98
N GLY A 322 4.58 -12.39 8.06
CA GLY A 322 3.68 -12.97 9.06
C GLY A 322 2.79 -11.92 9.74
N ALA A 323 3.36 -10.76 10.08
CA ALA A 323 2.59 -9.64 10.64
C ALA A 323 1.55 -9.10 9.65
N ILE A 324 1.90 -8.97 8.37
CA ILE A 324 0.97 -8.59 7.29
C ILE A 324 -0.16 -9.62 7.19
N ALA A 325 0.15 -10.91 7.09
CA ALA A 325 -0.87 -11.96 6.98
C ALA A 325 -1.85 -11.98 8.17
N VAL A 326 -1.35 -11.76 9.38
CA VAL A 326 -2.20 -11.64 10.58
C VAL A 326 -3.05 -10.37 10.54
N ALA A 327 -2.47 -9.25 10.12
CA ALA A 327 -3.19 -7.99 9.97
C ALA A 327 -4.31 -8.11 8.92
N GLU A 328 -4.06 -8.78 7.79
CA GLU A 328 -5.08 -9.10 6.78
C GLU A 328 -6.23 -9.92 7.38
N VAL A 329 -5.93 -10.98 8.13
CA VAL A 329 -6.98 -11.79 8.76
C VAL A 329 -7.77 -10.98 9.80
N LEU A 330 -7.12 -10.09 10.54
CA LEU A 330 -7.77 -9.24 11.55
C LEU A 330 -8.55 -8.06 10.95
N SER A 331 -8.18 -7.60 9.76
CA SER A 331 -8.83 -6.45 9.10
C SER A 331 -10.23 -6.81 8.56
N VAL A 332 -10.51 -8.09 8.31
CA VAL A 332 -11.84 -8.59 7.89
C VAL A 332 -12.97 -8.18 8.85
N ARG A 333 -12.68 -8.05 10.16
CA ARG A 333 -13.70 -7.80 11.18
C ARG A 333 -13.66 -6.35 11.67
N THR A 334 -14.43 -5.48 11.00
CA THR A 334 -14.52 -4.04 11.29
C THR A 334 -14.93 -3.72 12.74
N GLY A 335 -15.74 -4.57 13.38
CA GLY A 335 -16.16 -4.42 14.77
C GLY A 335 -15.12 -4.83 15.84
N SER A 336 -13.95 -5.36 15.45
CA SER A 336 -12.91 -5.78 16.40
C SER A 336 -12.11 -4.57 16.93
N PRO A 337 -11.75 -4.51 18.22
CA PRO A 337 -10.85 -3.49 18.73
C PRO A 337 -9.44 -3.56 18.09
N LEU A 338 -9.08 -4.71 17.53
CA LEU A 338 -7.81 -4.90 16.82
C LEU A 338 -7.84 -4.42 15.37
N HIS A 339 -9.02 -4.08 14.83
CA HIS A 339 -9.16 -3.64 13.45
C HIS A 339 -8.29 -2.42 13.14
N ARG A 340 -8.25 -1.43 14.05
CA ARG A 340 -7.43 -0.23 13.88
C ARG A 340 -5.93 -0.56 13.80
N TYR A 341 -5.44 -1.49 14.62
CA TYR A 341 -4.03 -1.88 14.59
C TYR A 341 -3.70 -2.69 13.34
N ALA A 342 -4.60 -3.60 12.94
CA ALA A 342 -4.48 -4.33 11.69
C ALA A 342 -4.37 -3.37 10.50
N ARG A 343 -5.25 -2.37 10.41
CA ARG A 343 -5.20 -1.33 9.37
C ARG A 343 -3.93 -0.51 9.40
N MET A 344 -3.48 -0.10 10.59
CA MET A 344 -2.19 0.60 10.70
C MET A 344 -1.04 -0.24 10.14
N VAL A 345 -1.01 -1.55 10.43
CA VAL A 345 0.02 -2.47 9.92
C VAL A 345 -0.09 -2.65 8.41
N THR A 346 -1.29 -2.93 7.87
CA THR A 346 -1.46 -3.12 6.42
C THR A 346 -1.16 -1.84 5.65
N THR A 347 -1.58 -0.67 6.13
CA THR A 347 -1.26 0.63 5.51
C THR A 347 0.23 0.91 5.52
N ALA A 348 0.91 0.70 6.65
CA ALA A 348 2.36 0.85 6.72
C ALA A 348 3.10 -0.11 5.77
N ALA A 349 2.66 -1.37 5.71
CA ALA A 349 3.19 -2.37 4.80
C ALA A 349 2.93 -2.01 3.33
N THR A 350 1.78 -1.44 3.01
CA THR A 350 1.44 -0.96 1.65
C THR A 350 2.40 0.13 1.21
N PHE A 351 2.65 1.14 2.04
CA PHE A 351 3.61 2.20 1.69
C PHE A 351 5.04 1.70 1.64
N PHE A 352 5.44 0.78 2.51
CA PHE A 352 6.75 0.12 2.42
C PHE A 352 6.89 -0.68 1.12
N THR A 353 5.88 -1.45 0.75
CA THR A 353 5.85 -2.26 -0.48
C THR A 353 5.84 -1.38 -1.72
N ALA A 354 5.08 -0.27 -1.70
CA ALA A 354 5.10 0.75 -2.73
C ALA A 354 6.51 1.32 -2.90
N PHE A 355 7.14 1.75 -1.81
CA PHE A 355 8.51 2.26 -1.84
C PHE A 355 9.47 1.25 -2.47
N ALA A 356 9.49 0.01 -1.96
CA ALA A 356 10.43 -0.98 -2.46
C ALA A 356 10.23 -1.27 -3.96
N LEU A 357 9.00 -1.56 -4.40
CA LEU A 357 8.74 -1.93 -5.78
C LEU A 357 8.89 -0.75 -6.74
N LEU A 358 8.46 0.46 -6.36
CA LEU A 358 8.59 1.65 -7.20
C LEU A 358 10.03 2.15 -7.28
N SER A 359 10.85 1.93 -6.25
CA SER A 359 12.30 2.14 -6.35
C SER A 359 12.97 1.07 -7.22
N LEU A 360 12.54 -0.19 -7.12
CA LEU A 360 13.13 -1.29 -7.89
C LEU A 360 12.89 -1.17 -9.39
N THR A 361 11.80 -0.55 -9.86
CA THR A 361 11.63 -0.34 -11.31
C THR A 361 12.78 0.49 -11.90
N ASP A 362 13.24 1.49 -11.16
CA ASP A 362 14.33 2.38 -11.56
C ASP A 362 15.70 1.71 -11.37
N VAL A 363 15.93 1.06 -10.22
CA VAL A 363 17.18 0.33 -9.93
C VAL A 363 17.44 -0.77 -10.95
N LEU A 364 16.40 -1.46 -11.42
CA LEU A 364 16.50 -2.50 -12.44
C LEU A 364 16.73 -1.94 -13.86
N ARG A 365 16.75 -0.62 -14.03
CA ARG A 365 16.97 0.09 -15.30
C ARG A 365 16.11 -0.46 -16.44
N LEU A 366 14.83 -0.63 -16.16
CA LEU A 366 13.86 -1.07 -17.16
C LEU A 366 13.75 -0.02 -18.28
N ALA A 367 13.37 -0.45 -19.48
CA ALA A 367 13.02 0.50 -20.52
C ALA A 367 11.75 1.29 -20.11
N LEU A 368 11.63 2.53 -20.60
CA LEU A 368 10.56 3.47 -20.23
C LEU A 368 9.16 2.86 -20.26
N LEU A 369 8.80 2.15 -21.34
CA LEU A 369 7.45 1.60 -21.48
C LEU A 369 7.17 0.47 -20.46
N PRO A 370 7.96 -0.63 -20.39
CA PRO A 370 7.80 -1.64 -19.33
C PRO A 370 7.80 -1.06 -17.92
N GLU A 371 8.62 -0.04 -17.68
CA GLU A 371 8.69 0.62 -16.38
C GLU A 371 7.39 1.34 -16.02
N VAL A 372 6.89 2.21 -16.89
CA VAL A 372 5.62 2.94 -16.67
C VAL A 372 4.46 1.95 -16.47
N VAL A 373 4.43 0.86 -17.24
CA VAL A 373 3.42 -0.19 -17.09
C VAL A 373 3.55 -0.91 -15.75
N ALA A 374 4.77 -1.32 -15.36
CA ALA A 374 5.01 -1.98 -14.08
C ALA A 374 4.63 -1.09 -12.89
N THR A 375 5.04 0.18 -12.92
CA THR A 375 4.66 1.20 -11.92
C THR A 375 3.15 1.33 -11.81
N GLY A 376 2.44 1.43 -12.94
CA GLY A 376 0.98 1.53 -12.96
C GLY A 376 0.29 0.30 -12.35
N LEU A 377 0.71 -0.91 -12.73
CA LEU A 377 0.15 -2.16 -12.21
C LEU A 377 0.38 -2.33 -10.71
N VAL A 378 1.60 -2.09 -10.24
CA VAL A 378 1.94 -2.15 -8.81
C VAL A 378 1.10 -1.13 -8.03
N ALA A 379 1.03 0.11 -8.51
CA ALA A 379 0.24 1.16 -7.87
C ALA A 379 -1.26 0.83 -7.88
N THR A 380 -1.82 0.25 -8.96
CA THR A 380 -3.22 -0.19 -8.97
C THR A 380 -3.48 -1.27 -7.92
N MET A 381 -2.65 -2.33 -7.87
CA MET A 381 -2.82 -3.40 -6.89
C MET A 381 -2.72 -2.91 -5.45
N LEU A 382 -1.78 -2.00 -5.15
CA LEU A 382 -1.66 -1.39 -3.82
C LEU A 382 -2.78 -0.38 -3.53
N ALA A 383 -3.31 0.31 -4.54
CA ALA A 383 -4.45 1.19 -4.36
C ALA A 383 -5.73 0.42 -4.02
N ILE A 384 -5.92 -0.81 -4.54
CA ILE A 384 -7.03 -1.69 -4.12
C ILE A 384 -6.94 -1.96 -2.61
N GLU A 385 -5.74 -2.24 -2.11
CA GLU A 385 -5.49 -2.48 -0.69
C GLU A 385 -5.85 -1.28 0.19
N VAL A 386 -5.56 -0.06 -0.26
CA VAL A 386 -5.93 1.18 0.45
C VAL A 386 -7.43 1.47 0.33
N ALA A 387 -8.02 1.28 -0.84
CA ALA A 387 -9.39 1.68 -1.14
C ALA A 387 -10.44 0.75 -0.53
N ARG A 388 -10.12 -0.53 -0.28
CA ARG A 388 -11.06 -1.52 0.29
C ARG A 388 -11.60 -1.18 1.69
N GLU A 389 -11.07 -0.16 2.37
CA GLU A 389 -11.55 0.29 3.67
C GLU A 389 -12.88 1.05 3.60
N GLY A 390 -13.22 1.65 2.45
CA GLY A 390 -14.32 2.60 2.35
C GLY A 390 -15.75 2.02 2.31
N GLU A 391 -15.96 0.74 2.64
CA GLU A 391 -17.25 0.02 2.43
C GLU A 391 -17.85 0.25 1.03
N VAL A 392 -16.97 0.42 0.04
CA VAL A 392 -17.35 0.72 -1.35
C VAL A 392 -17.65 -0.57 -2.09
N ASP A 393 -18.52 -0.46 -3.08
CA ASP A 393 -18.70 -1.51 -4.06
C ASP A 393 -17.34 -1.97 -4.66
N PRO A 394 -17.08 -3.28 -4.82
CA PRO A 394 -15.81 -3.78 -5.32
C PRO A 394 -15.46 -3.26 -6.72
N LEU A 395 -16.45 -3.05 -7.59
CA LEU A 395 -16.21 -2.53 -8.94
C LEU A 395 -15.77 -1.06 -8.88
N GLU A 396 -16.44 -0.24 -8.08
CA GLU A 396 -16.08 1.15 -7.86
C GLU A 396 -14.67 1.26 -7.23
N THR A 397 -14.34 0.38 -6.29
CA THR A 397 -12.98 0.24 -5.72
C THR A 397 -11.94 -0.05 -6.80
N ALA A 398 -12.21 -1.00 -7.69
CA ALA A 398 -11.30 -1.36 -8.78
C ALA A 398 -11.10 -0.21 -9.78
N VAL A 399 -12.17 0.54 -10.09
CA VAL A 399 -12.10 1.73 -10.96
C VAL A 399 -11.21 2.81 -10.32
N PHE A 400 -11.44 3.17 -9.05
CA PHE A 400 -10.61 4.16 -8.38
C PHE A 400 -9.15 3.73 -8.25
N ALA A 401 -8.89 2.46 -7.95
CA ALA A 401 -7.53 1.94 -7.90
C ALA A 401 -6.84 1.94 -9.28
N THR A 402 -7.58 1.69 -10.35
CA THR A 402 -7.07 1.79 -11.72
C THR A 402 -6.70 3.23 -12.06
N ILE A 403 -7.57 4.19 -11.71
CA ILE A 403 -7.26 5.63 -11.88
C ILE A 403 -6.02 6.00 -11.07
N ALA A 404 -5.90 5.52 -9.83
CA ALA A 404 -4.75 5.78 -8.99
C ALA A 404 -3.45 5.27 -9.64
N GLY A 405 -3.44 4.03 -10.12
CA GLY A 405 -2.28 3.46 -10.80
C GLY A 405 -1.92 4.19 -12.09
N LEU A 406 -2.92 4.61 -12.89
CA LEU A 406 -2.68 5.39 -14.11
C LEU A 406 -2.02 6.74 -13.80
N LEU A 407 -2.46 7.44 -12.75
CA LEU A 407 -1.86 8.71 -12.35
C LEU A 407 -0.42 8.55 -11.86
N VAL A 408 -0.12 7.47 -11.12
CA VAL A 408 1.25 7.18 -10.69
C VAL A 408 2.14 6.77 -11.88
N ALA A 409 1.60 6.03 -12.85
CA ALA A 409 2.29 5.70 -14.09
C ALA A 409 2.63 6.96 -14.91
N GLN A 410 1.70 7.92 -15.02
CA GLN A 410 1.96 9.21 -15.64
C GLN A 410 3.04 10.00 -14.89
N ALA A 411 3.02 9.98 -13.55
CA ALA A 411 4.08 10.59 -12.76
C ALA A 411 5.44 9.93 -13.00
N ARG A 412 5.50 8.60 -13.16
CA ARG A 412 6.74 7.89 -13.56
C ARG A 412 7.23 8.34 -14.93
N TRP A 413 6.34 8.48 -15.89
CA TRP A 413 6.67 9.01 -17.22
C TRP A 413 7.24 10.44 -17.15
N LEU A 414 6.67 11.30 -16.30
CA LEU A 414 7.21 12.65 -16.07
C LEU A 414 8.59 12.60 -15.40
N LEU A 415 8.75 11.75 -14.37
CA LEU A 415 10.02 11.58 -13.65
C LEU A 415 11.15 11.07 -14.54
N PHE A 416 10.87 10.36 -15.63
CA PHE A 416 11.89 9.95 -16.60
C PHE A 416 12.66 11.14 -17.20
N PHE A 417 12.04 12.32 -17.29
CA PHE A 417 12.69 13.53 -17.80
C PHE A 417 13.37 14.36 -16.69
N LEU A 418 13.20 13.97 -15.43
CA LEU A 418 13.83 14.61 -14.28
C LEU A 418 15.03 13.77 -13.82
N PRO A 419 16.14 14.39 -13.36
CA PRO A 419 17.35 13.67 -12.93
C PRO A 419 17.18 13.06 -11.52
N LEU A 420 16.15 12.25 -11.33
CA LEU A 420 15.80 11.55 -10.09
C LEU A 420 16.00 10.05 -10.27
N ASP A 421 17.26 9.62 -10.23
CA ASP A 421 17.65 8.21 -10.32
C ASP A 421 17.56 7.51 -8.95
N GLY A 422 17.37 6.19 -8.96
CA GLY A 422 17.43 5.28 -7.82
C GLY A 422 16.28 5.43 -6.81
N TYR A 423 16.65 5.36 -5.52
CA TYR A 423 15.69 5.47 -4.41
C TYR A 423 14.94 6.80 -4.34
N PRO A 424 15.57 7.97 -4.61
CA PRO A 424 14.85 9.24 -4.71
C PRO A 424 13.66 9.22 -5.68
N GLY A 425 13.82 8.61 -6.86
CA GLY A 425 12.75 8.47 -7.84
C GLY A 425 11.57 7.64 -7.30
N GLY A 426 11.86 6.51 -6.65
CA GLY A 426 10.84 5.69 -6.00
C GLY A 426 10.14 6.41 -4.84
N LEU A 427 10.87 7.18 -4.02
CA LEU A 427 10.29 7.97 -2.93
C LEU A 427 9.36 9.07 -3.46
N ALA A 428 9.74 9.75 -4.55
CA ALA A 428 8.87 10.72 -5.22
C ALA A 428 7.56 10.06 -5.69
N LEU A 429 7.62 8.85 -6.25
CA LEU A 429 6.42 8.10 -6.66
C LEU A 429 5.55 7.68 -5.48
N VAL A 430 6.13 7.33 -4.34
CA VAL A 430 5.37 7.04 -3.12
C VAL A 430 4.63 8.28 -2.62
N LEU A 431 5.24 9.46 -2.70
CA LEU A 431 4.57 10.72 -2.36
C LEU A 431 3.39 11.02 -3.29
N VAL A 432 3.55 10.76 -4.60
CA VAL A 432 2.43 10.86 -5.56
C VAL A 432 1.36 9.83 -5.25
N PHE A 433 1.72 8.58 -4.98
CA PHE A 433 0.79 7.52 -4.61
C PHE A 433 0.01 7.88 -3.32
N TYR A 434 0.69 8.43 -2.31
CA TYR A 434 0.08 8.95 -1.09
C TYR A 434 -0.94 10.07 -1.38
N LEU A 435 -0.56 11.06 -2.19
CA LEU A 435 -1.45 12.15 -2.59
C LEU A 435 -2.71 11.62 -3.28
N VAL A 436 -2.52 10.78 -4.30
CA VAL A 436 -3.61 10.27 -5.14
C VAL A 436 -4.55 9.38 -4.32
N THR A 437 -4.02 8.42 -3.56
CA THR A 437 -4.84 7.53 -2.75
C THR A 437 -5.53 8.26 -1.59
N GLY A 438 -4.87 9.23 -0.94
CA GLY A 438 -5.47 10.04 0.12
C GLY A 438 -6.63 10.91 -0.38
N VAL A 439 -6.48 11.54 -1.56
CA VAL A 439 -7.54 12.33 -2.19
C VAL A 439 -8.71 11.44 -2.62
N LEU A 440 -8.44 10.31 -3.29
CA LEU A 440 -9.47 9.35 -3.71
C LEU A 440 -10.21 8.76 -2.52
N HIS A 441 -9.51 8.38 -1.47
CA HIS A 441 -10.13 7.86 -0.25
C HIS A 441 -11.04 8.92 0.41
N SER A 442 -10.59 10.17 0.48
CA SER A 442 -11.40 11.28 0.99
C SER A 442 -12.63 11.55 0.13
N TYR A 443 -12.49 11.41 -1.19
CA TYR A 443 -13.60 11.54 -2.14
C TYR A 443 -14.66 10.46 -1.94
N VAL A 444 -14.22 9.20 -1.88
CA VAL A 444 -15.06 8.03 -1.63
C VAL A 444 -15.84 8.16 -0.32
N LEU A 445 -15.18 8.60 0.75
CA LEU A 445 -15.82 8.83 2.05
C LEU A 445 -16.72 10.08 2.08
N ARG A 446 -16.87 10.80 0.97
CA ARG A 446 -17.59 12.08 0.85
C ARG A 446 -17.09 13.15 1.83
N GLN A 447 -15.80 13.08 2.16
CA GLN A 447 -15.11 13.98 3.07
C GLN A 447 -14.12 14.89 2.31
N LEU A 448 -14.10 14.84 0.98
CA LEU A 448 -13.23 15.69 0.18
C LEU A 448 -13.70 17.14 0.29
N THR A 449 -12.98 17.91 1.10
CA THR A 449 -13.05 19.36 1.15
C THR A 449 -11.82 19.95 0.49
N ASN A 450 -11.92 21.21 0.05
CA ASN A 450 -10.75 21.94 -0.45
C ASN A 450 -9.62 21.98 0.59
N VAL A 451 -9.97 22.02 1.89
CA VAL A 451 -9.01 22.00 3.01
C VAL A 451 -8.26 20.68 3.01
N THR A 452 -8.97 19.55 3.01
CA THR A 452 -8.37 18.21 2.99
C THR A 452 -7.49 17.99 1.75
N ALA A 453 -7.94 18.45 0.57
CA ALA A 453 -7.14 18.39 -0.65
C ALA A 453 -5.84 19.21 -0.54
N VAL A 454 -5.91 20.41 0.03
CA VAL A 454 -4.74 21.26 0.29
C VAL A 454 -3.81 20.63 1.34
N GLU A 455 -4.34 19.97 2.37
CA GLU A 455 -3.53 19.26 3.37
C GLU A 455 -2.70 18.15 2.73
N TYR A 456 -3.31 17.29 1.91
CA TYR A 456 -2.56 16.25 1.17
C TYR A 456 -1.55 16.85 0.19
N GLY A 457 -1.96 17.90 -0.54
CA GLY A 457 -1.07 18.62 -1.47
C GLY A 457 0.13 19.25 -0.75
N MET A 458 -0.08 19.86 0.41
CA MET A 458 0.97 20.49 1.21
C MET A 458 1.95 19.45 1.76
N VAL A 459 1.46 18.33 2.32
CA VAL A 459 2.34 17.25 2.82
C VAL A 459 3.21 16.70 1.67
N THR A 460 2.61 16.50 0.49
CA THR A 460 3.31 16.02 -0.70
C THR A 460 4.36 17.04 -1.18
N ALA A 461 4.01 18.32 -1.24
CA ALA A 461 4.92 19.39 -1.65
C ALA A 461 6.10 19.52 -0.67
N VAL A 462 5.86 19.46 0.64
CA VAL A 462 6.93 19.47 1.66
C VAL A 462 7.83 18.24 1.51
N GLY A 463 7.25 17.05 1.32
CA GLY A 463 8.03 15.82 1.08
C GLY A 463 8.93 15.92 -0.15
N LEU A 464 8.41 16.43 -1.27
CA LEU A 464 9.19 16.64 -2.49
C LEU A 464 10.27 17.71 -2.30
N ALA A 465 9.97 18.81 -1.60
CA ALA A 465 10.96 19.85 -1.30
C ALA A 465 12.13 19.31 -0.45
N LEU A 466 11.82 18.48 0.58
CA LEU A 466 12.84 17.81 1.39
C LEU A 466 13.68 16.83 0.55
N LEU A 467 13.06 16.09 -0.37
CA LEU A 467 13.75 15.20 -1.27
C LEU A 467 14.74 15.95 -2.19
N VAL A 468 14.28 17.04 -2.80
CA VAL A 468 15.14 17.90 -3.64
C VAL A 468 16.27 18.52 -2.82
N ALA A 469 15.99 18.99 -1.60
CA ALA A 469 17.01 19.53 -0.71
C ALA A 469 18.06 18.47 -0.30
N ALA A 470 17.62 17.25 0.04
CA ALA A 470 18.51 16.14 0.36
C ALA A 470 19.41 15.78 -0.83
N ARG A 471 18.85 15.75 -2.04
CA ARG A 471 19.60 15.52 -3.28
C ARG A 471 20.61 16.64 -3.56
N ALA A 472 20.20 17.89 -3.44
CA ALA A 472 21.07 19.06 -3.62
C ALA A 472 22.22 19.09 -2.59
N ALA A 473 21.99 18.57 -1.38
CA ALA A 473 22.99 18.43 -0.34
C ALA A 473 23.92 17.20 -0.53
N GLY A 474 23.68 16.35 -1.54
CA GLY A 474 24.45 15.11 -1.76
C GLY A 474 24.19 14.02 -0.72
N LEU A 475 23.06 14.09 0.00
CA LEU A 475 22.64 13.08 0.98
C LEU A 475 21.83 11.95 0.33
N ALA A 476 21.36 12.15 -0.89
CA ALA A 476 20.43 11.27 -1.60
C ALA A 476 20.91 10.92 -3.00
#